data_AF-A0A7L3SBR7-F1
#
_entry.id   AF-A0A7L3SBR7-F1
#
_cell.length_a   1.000
_cell.length_b   1.000
_cell.length_c   1.000
_cell.angle_alpha   90.00
_cell.angle_beta   90.00
_cell.angle_gamma   90.00
#
_symmetry.space_group_name_H-M   'P 1'
#
loop_
_entity.id
_entity.type
_entity.pdbx_description
1 polymer ?
#
loop_
_entity_poly.entity_id
_entity_poly.type
_entity_poly.pdbx_seq_one_letter_code
_entity_poly.pdbx_strand_id
1 'polypeptide(L)'
;WAETYDVAEVKFFRHMAREAPRDTFHLKCLQICAGSLVGTGFSSDALKTVVMHLLNTIPLSSWRRREFLMRLQDIMWYLRSCLEEKRLDHFFFGNENVPEDIVLPPAFHAADPINLFHHLLQDPAAHAKALRDFEEVQDRLTRLV
;
A
#
# COMPACT_ATOMS: atom_id res chain seq x y z
N TRP A 1 -0.43 -17.74 -20.36
CA TRP A 1 0.32 -16.69 -19.65
C TRP A 1 -0.15 -16.67 -18.22
N ALA A 2 0.64 -17.23 -17.29
CA ALA A 2 0.40 -17.05 -15.87
C ALA A 2 1.03 -15.69 -15.51
N GLU A 3 0.27 -14.61 -15.65
CA GLU A 3 0.71 -13.33 -15.12
C GLU A 3 0.76 -13.47 -13.59
N THR A 4 1.94 -13.29 -12.99
CA THR A 4 2.07 -13.21 -11.53
C THR A 4 1.52 -11.86 -11.06
N TYR A 5 1.15 -11.75 -9.78
CA TYR A 5 0.70 -10.47 -9.22
C TYR A 5 1.78 -9.39 -9.31
N ASP A 6 3.08 -9.74 -9.36
CA ASP A 6 4.17 -8.79 -9.60
C ASP A 6 4.01 -8.07 -10.96
N VAL A 7 3.56 -8.78 -12.00
CA VAL A 7 3.29 -8.18 -13.31
C VAL A 7 2.13 -7.19 -13.20
N ALA A 8 1.10 -7.52 -12.43
CA ALA A 8 -0.02 -6.62 -12.17
C ALA A 8 0.43 -5.36 -11.39
N GLU A 9 1.30 -5.51 -10.37
CA GLU A 9 1.87 -4.36 -9.64
C GLU A 9 2.59 -3.40 -10.57
N VAL A 10 3.45 -3.92 -11.45
CA VAL A 10 4.18 -3.11 -12.44
C VAL A 10 3.21 -2.40 -13.38
N LYS A 11 2.16 -3.07 -13.86
CA LYS A 11 1.12 -2.46 -14.70
C LYS A 11 0.40 -1.34 -13.95
N PHE A 12 0.08 -1.53 -12.67
CA PHE A 12 -0.59 -0.53 -11.85
C PHE A 12 0.26 0.72 -11.66
N PHE A 13 1.50 0.60 -11.19
CA PHE A 13 2.35 1.77 -10.99
C PHE A 13 2.68 2.48 -12.30
N ARG A 14 2.79 1.74 -13.42
CA ARG A 14 2.92 2.34 -14.75
C ARG A 14 1.67 3.12 -15.17
N HIS A 15 0.48 2.56 -14.94
CA HIS A 15 -0.78 3.24 -15.20
C HIS A 15 -0.87 4.53 -14.37
N MET A 16 -0.61 4.46 -13.06
CA MET A 16 -0.62 5.63 -12.19
C MET A 16 0.39 6.70 -12.64
N ALA A 17 1.59 6.31 -13.06
CA ALA A 17 2.57 7.25 -13.59
C ALA A 17 2.15 7.90 -14.92
N ARG A 18 1.37 7.19 -15.76
CA ARG A 18 0.84 7.71 -17.03
C ARG A 18 -0.29 8.73 -16.80
N GLU A 19 -1.18 8.45 -15.86
CA GLU A 19 -2.32 9.31 -15.54
C GLU A 19 -1.94 10.49 -14.61
N ALA A 20 -0.80 10.40 -13.93
CA ALA A 20 -0.34 11.41 -12.99
C ALA A 20 -0.03 12.76 -13.65
N PRO A 21 -0.53 13.89 -13.10
CA PRO A 21 -0.08 15.22 -13.53
C PRO A 21 1.44 15.39 -13.40
N ARG A 22 2.00 16.33 -14.16
CA ARG A 22 3.38 16.80 -13.94
C ARG A 22 3.51 17.23 -12.47
N ASP A 23 4.61 16.83 -11.83
CA ASP A 23 4.90 17.08 -10.40
C ASP A 23 4.08 16.26 -9.38
N THR A 24 3.67 15.03 -9.71
CA THR A 24 3.08 14.11 -8.73
C THR A 24 4.18 13.44 -7.88
N PHE A 25 3.93 13.29 -6.58
CA PHE A 25 4.88 12.90 -5.52
C PHE A 25 4.62 11.50 -4.93
N HIS A 26 3.68 10.74 -5.46
CA HIS A 26 3.31 9.42 -4.93
C HIS A 26 4.50 8.43 -4.83
N LEU A 27 5.37 8.39 -5.85
CA LEU A 27 6.59 7.57 -5.79
C LEU A 27 7.56 8.05 -4.71
N LYS A 28 7.64 9.35 -4.47
CA LYS A 28 8.49 9.91 -3.41
C LYS A 28 7.95 9.53 -2.02
N CYS A 29 6.63 9.53 -1.84
CA CYS A 29 5.97 9.03 -0.63
C CYS A 29 6.33 7.55 -0.42
N LEU A 30 6.15 6.72 -1.44
CA LEU A 30 6.46 5.29 -1.39
C LEU A 30 7.94 5.04 -1.02
N GLN A 31 8.87 5.77 -1.64
CA GLN A 31 10.31 5.65 -1.35
C GLN A 31 10.65 6.00 0.09
N ILE A 32 10.09 7.09 0.62
CA ILE A 32 10.35 7.52 2.00
C ILE A 32 9.76 6.52 3.00
N CYS A 33 8.53 6.06 2.77
CA CYS A 33 7.93 5.00 3.58
C CYS A 33 8.73 3.69 3.49
N ALA A 34 9.17 3.27 2.31
CA ALA A 34 9.96 2.04 2.17
C ALA A 34 11.28 2.10 2.96
N GLY A 35 11.93 3.28 2.96
CA GLY A 35 13.13 3.52 3.75
C GLY A 35 12.88 3.42 5.26
N SER A 36 11.74 3.91 5.76
CA SER A 36 11.43 3.85 7.20
C SER A 36 11.10 2.43 7.68
N LEU A 37 10.62 1.54 6.80
CA LEU A 37 10.34 0.13 7.11
C LEU A 37 11.58 -0.74 7.28
N VAL A 38 12.77 -0.29 6.85
CA VAL A 38 13.99 -1.12 6.88
C VAL A 38 14.31 -1.59 8.30
N GLY A 39 14.44 -2.91 8.50
CA GLY A 39 14.73 -3.49 9.82
C GLY A 39 13.50 -3.74 10.68
N THR A 40 12.29 -3.51 10.16
CA THR A 40 11.03 -3.92 10.79
C THR A 40 10.50 -5.23 10.21
N GLY A 41 9.41 -5.77 10.77
CA GLY A 41 8.72 -6.95 10.25
C GLY A 41 7.81 -6.69 9.05
N PHE A 42 7.66 -5.44 8.59
CA PHE A 42 6.81 -5.12 7.45
C PHE A 42 7.46 -5.51 6.12
N SER A 43 6.70 -6.20 5.26
CA SER A 43 7.14 -6.47 3.89
C SER A 43 6.95 -5.23 3.00
N SER A 44 7.76 -5.16 1.94
CA SER A 44 7.56 -4.15 0.89
C SER A 44 6.20 -4.30 0.20
N ASP A 45 5.67 -5.53 0.12
CA ASP A 45 4.39 -5.80 -0.53
C ASP A 45 3.19 -5.28 0.28
N ALA A 46 3.27 -5.30 1.62
CA ALA A 46 2.28 -4.65 2.47
C ALA A 46 2.23 -3.14 2.21
N LEU A 47 3.41 -2.49 2.13
CA LEU A 47 3.48 -1.06 1.83
C LEU A 47 2.96 -0.73 0.43
N LYS A 48 3.35 -1.51 -0.60
CA LYS A 48 2.83 -1.33 -1.96
C LYS A 48 1.30 -1.44 -1.94
N THR A 49 0.75 -2.47 -1.29
CA THR A 49 -0.69 -2.69 -1.21
C THR A 49 -1.42 -1.51 -0.57
N VAL A 50 -0.90 -0.97 0.54
CA VAL A 50 -1.42 0.26 1.17
C VAL A 50 -1.41 1.43 0.19
N VAL A 51 -0.28 1.68 -0.47
CA VAL A 51 -0.14 2.80 -1.42
C VAL A 51 -1.05 2.61 -2.64
N MET A 52 -1.25 1.39 -3.11
CA MET A 52 -2.15 1.09 -4.23
C MET A 52 -3.61 1.37 -3.87
N HIS A 53 -4.08 0.96 -2.69
CA HIS A 53 -5.42 1.30 -2.20
C HIS A 53 -5.62 2.81 -2.09
N LEU A 54 -4.62 3.53 -1.58
CA LEU A 54 -4.69 4.99 -1.48
C LEU A 54 -4.65 5.67 -2.86
N LEU A 55 -3.82 5.21 -3.79
CA LEU A 55 -3.79 5.73 -5.17
C LEU A 55 -5.10 5.48 -5.92
N ASN A 56 -5.81 4.42 -5.55
CA ASN A 56 -7.09 4.08 -6.15
C ASN A 56 -8.27 4.90 -5.60
N THR A 57 -8.14 5.44 -4.38
CA THR A 57 -9.21 6.17 -3.69
C THR A 57 -9.00 7.68 -3.67
N ILE A 58 -7.75 8.14 -3.68
CA ILE A 58 -7.38 9.56 -3.68
C ILE A 58 -7.00 9.98 -5.11
N PRO A 59 -7.64 11.02 -5.67
CA PRO A 59 -7.31 11.51 -7.00
C PRO A 59 -5.82 11.86 -7.14
N LEU A 60 -5.18 11.47 -8.25
CA LEU A 60 -3.75 11.73 -8.50
C LEU A 60 -3.39 13.21 -8.43
N SER A 61 -4.33 14.11 -8.72
CA SER A 61 -4.17 15.56 -8.55
C SER A 61 -3.90 16.00 -7.11
N SER A 62 -4.24 15.17 -6.12
CA SER A 62 -4.06 15.40 -4.68
C SER A 62 -2.76 14.80 -4.13
N TRP A 63 -1.89 14.28 -5.02
CA TRP A 63 -0.58 13.75 -4.68
C TRP A 63 0.55 14.70 -5.11
N ARG A 64 0.35 16.03 -5.06
CA ARG A 64 1.39 16.99 -5.45
C ARG A 64 2.34 17.27 -4.28
N ARG A 65 3.42 18.00 -4.57
CA ARG A 65 4.42 18.41 -3.56
C ARG A 65 3.78 19.06 -2.32
N ARG A 66 2.75 19.89 -2.48
CA ARG A 66 2.13 20.63 -1.36
C ARG A 66 1.32 19.72 -0.42
N GLU A 67 0.78 18.61 -0.93
CA GLU A 67 0.09 17.60 -0.11
C GLU A 67 1.03 16.50 0.40
N PHE A 68 2.33 16.57 0.10
CA PHE A 68 3.28 15.49 0.35
C PHE A 68 3.27 14.96 1.79
N LEU A 69 3.35 15.85 2.79
CA LEU A 69 3.31 15.45 4.21
C LEU A 69 1.97 14.80 4.59
N MET A 70 0.87 15.34 4.05
CA MET A 70 -0.47 14.79 4.26
C MET A 70 -0.59 13.39 3.65
N ARG A 71 0.01 13.15 2.47
CA ARG A 71 0.01 11.83 1.83
C ARG A 71 0.84 10.81 2.63
N LEU A 72 1.97 11.22 3.23
CA LEU A 72 2.72 10.35 4.14
C LEU A 72 1.89 9.98 5.38
N GLN A 73 1.18 10.97 5.94
CA GLN A 73 0.29 10.74 7.07
C GLN A 73 -0.85 9.79 6.71
N ASP A 74 -1.49 9.95 5.55
CA ASP A 74 -2.56 9.06 5.09
C ASP A 74 -2.06 7.62 4.89
N ILE A 75 -0.83 7.43 4.39
CA ILE A 75 -0.20 6.10 4.29
C ILE A 75 -0.04 5.47 5.68
N MET A 76 0.44 6.23 6.67
CA MET A 76 0.58 5.74 8.04
C MET A 76 -0.77 5.47 8.71
N TRP A 77 -1.76 6.33 8.49
CA TRP A 77 -3.10 6.13 9.04
C TRP A 77 -3.75 4.90 8.48
N TYR A 78 -3.70 4.72 7.16
CA TYR A 78 -4.27 3.55 6.51
C TYR A 78 -3.58 2.26 6.98
N LEU A 79 -2.25 2.25 7.05
CA LEU A 79 -1.51 1.10 7.58
C LEU A 79 -1.89 0.78 9.03
N ARG A 80 -2.06 1.81 9.88
CA ARG A 80 -2.51 1.65 11.26
C ARG A 80 -3.90 1.03 11.34
N SER A 81 -4.86 1.54 10.57
CA SER A 81 -6.21 0.99 10.53
C SER A 81 -6.19 -0.47 10.10
N CYS A 82 -5.41 -0.83 9.08
CA CYS A 82 -5.23 -2.22 8.66
C CYS A 82 -4.66 -3.12 9.77
N LEU A 83 -3.74 -2.61 10.59
CA LEU A 83 -3.20 -3.34 11.74
C LEU A 83 -4.25 -3.54 12.83
N GLU A 84 -4.97 -2.48 13.20
CA GLU A 84 -6.03 -2.52 14.22
C GLU A 84 -7.15 -3.50 13.83
N GLU A 85 -7.52 -3.51 12.55
CA GLU A 85 -8.49 -4.44 11.96
C GLU A 85 -7.89 -5.83 11.64
N LYS A 86 -6.56 -5.98 11.73
CA LYS A 86 -5.79 -7.17 11.32
C LYS A 86 -6.14 -7.59 9.89
N ARG A 87 -6.40 -6.62 9.03
CA ARG A 87 -6.86 -6.80 7.67
C ARG A 87 -6.18 -5.82 6.71
N LEU A 88 -5.44 -6.37 5.76
CA LEU A 88 -4.94 -5.67 4.60
C LEU A 88 -5.17 -6.56 3.38
N ASP A 89 -6.25 -6.31 2.65
CA ASP A 89 -6.58 -7.12 1.47
C ASP A 89 -5.62 -6.79 0.33
N HIS A 90 -5.08 -7.82 -0.32
CA HIS A 90 -4.21 -7.68 -1.47
C HIS A 90 -4.95 -6.96 -2.60
N PHE A 91 -4.29 -5.97 -3.21
CA PHE A 91 -4.96 -5.01 -4.10
C PHE A 91 -5.66 -5.64 -5.31
N PHE A 92 -5.13 -6.73 -5.86
CA PHE A 92 -5.64 -7.33 -7.11
C PHE A 92 -6.63 -8.49 -6.97
N PHE A 93 -6.77 -9.10 -5.80
CA PHE A 93 -7.63 -10.29 -5.62
C PHE A 93 -8.97 -9.91 -5.02
N GLY A 94 -10.06 -10.19 -5.73
CA GLY A 94 -11.41 -9.86 -5.28
C GLY A 94 -11.69 -8.35 -5.15
N ASN A 95 -10.83 -7.49 -5.73
CA ASN A 95 -11.02 -6.05 -5.73
C ASN A 95 -11.68 -5.60 -7.04
N GLU A 96 -12.94 -5.17 -6.94
CA GLU A 96 -13.72 -4.66 -8.07
C GLU A 96 -13.30 -3.26 -8.51
N ASN A 97 -12.53 -2.54 -7.69
CA ASN A 97 -12.16 -1.15 -7.95
C ASN A 97 -10.82 -1.00 -8.67
N VAL A 98 -10.20 -2.10 -9.14
CA VAL A 98 -8.96 -2.00 -9.93
C VAL A 98 -9.25 -1.21 -11.22
N PRO A 99 -8.41 -0.24 -11.62
CA PRO A 99 -8.61 0.52 -12.85
C PRO A 99 -8.80 -0.40 -14.07
N GLU A 100 -9.83 -0.16 -14.88
CA GLU A 100 -10.20 -1.00 -16.03
C GLU A 100 -9.08 -1.15 -17.07
N ASP A 101 -8.20 -0.14 -17.16
CA ASP A 101 -7.01 -0.15 -18.02
C ASP A 101 -5.99 -1.24 -17.63
N ILE A 102 -6.08 -1.77 -16.42
CA ILE A 102 -5.21 -2.83 -15.91
C ILE A 102 -5.91 -4.16 -16.17
N VAL A 103 -5.63 -4.76 -17.32
CA VAL A 103 -6.13 -6.08 -17.67
C VAL A 103 -5.52 -7.12 -16.73
N LEU A 104 -6.36 -7.68 -15.86
CA LEU A 104 -6.04 -8.80 -14.97
C LEU A 104 -6.58 -10.13 -15.51
N PRO A 105 -5.97 -11.27 -15.15
CA PRO A 105 -6.58 -12.57 -15.40
C PRO A 105 -7.97 -12.68 -14.73
N PRO A 106 -8.98 -13.30 -15.37
CA PRO A 106 -10.32 -13.47 -14.77
C PRO A 106 -10.29 -14.13 -13.39
N ALA A 107 -9.32 -15.01 -13.14
CA ALA A 107 -9.13 -15.68 -11.86
C ALA A 107 -8.83 -14.71 -10.70
N PHE A 108 -8.28 -13.52 -10.97
CA PHE A 108 -7.97 -12.54 -9.92
C PHE A 108 -9.26 -11.84 -9.44
N HIS A 109 -10.16 -11.53 -10.38
CA HIS A 109 -11.48 -10.95 -10.05
C HIS A 109 -12.39 -11.97 -9.36
N ALA A 110 -12.36 -13.23 -9.78
CA ALA A 110 -13.19 -14.29 -9.20
C ALA A 110 -12.63 -14.85 -7.87
N ALA A 111 -11.43 -14.45 -7.45
CA ALA A 111 -10.83 -14.90 -6.20
C ALA A 111 -11.42 -14.18 -4.99
N ASP A 112 -11.51 -14.87 -3.86
CA ASP A 112 -11.80 -14.24 -2.59
C ASP A 112 -10.69 -13.23 -2.21
N PRO A 113 -11.03 -12.12 -1.52
CA PRO A 113 -10.03 -11.17 -1.03
C PRO A 113 -8.96 -11.84 -0.17
N ILE A 114 -7.70 -11.67 -0.55
CA ILE A 114 -6.55 -12.26 0.15
C ILE A 114 -6.05 -11.27 1.21
N ASN A 115 -6.28 -11.56 2.50
CA ASN A 115 -5.78 -10.74 3.59
C ASN A 115 -4.29 -11.01 3.89
N LEU A 116 -3.41 -10.04 3.60
CA LEU A 116 -1.97 -10.10 3.89
C LEU A 116 -1.66 -10.15 5.39
N PHE A 117 -2.55 -9.64 6.22
CA PHE A 117 -2.45 -9.65 7.68
C PHE A 117 -3.22 -10.80 8.33
N HIS A 118 -3.61 -11.83 7.56
CA HIS A 118 -4.32 -12.98 8.10
C HIS A 118 -3.61 -13.65 9.29
N HIS A 119 -2.28 -13.70 9.27
CA HIS A 119 -1.47 -14.24 10.37
C HIS A 119 -1.65 -13.49 11.70
N LEU A 120 -1.99 -12.19 11.67
CA LEU A 120 -2.23 -11.37 12.86
C LEU A 120 -3.55 -11.72 13.57
N LEU A 121 -4.48 -12.40 12.88
CA LEU A 121 -5.72 -12.87 13.49
C LEU A 121 -5.48 -14.01 14.49
N GLN A 122 -4.48 -14.85 14.21
CA GLN A 122 -4.21 -16.08 14.97
C GLN A 122 -3.07 -15.93 15.97
N ASP A 123 -2.18 -14.94 15.79
CA ASP A 123 -1.02 -14.71 16.64
C ASP A 123 -1.05 -13.31 17.30
N PRO A 124 -1.52 -13.22 18.56
CA PRO A 124 -1.51 -11.98 19.32
C PRO A 124 -0.11 -11.39 19.55
N ALA A 125 0.93 -12.22 19.62
CA ALA A 125 2.30 -11.77 19.81
C ALA A 125 2.84 -11.14 18.51
N ALA A 126 2.54 -11.74 17.35
CA ALA A 126 2.84 -11.15 16.05
C ALA A 126 2.10 -9.81 15.87
N HIS A 127 0.82 -9.74 16.23
CA HIS A 127 0.05 -8.49 16.18
C HIS A 127 0.64 -7.40 17.09
N ALA A 128 0.96 -7.73 18.35
CA ALA A 128 1.61 -6.80 19.25
C ALA A 128 2.99 -6.35 18.74
N LYS A 129 3.74 -7.25 18.10
CA LYS A 129 5.01 -6.89 17.46
C LYS A 129 4.79 -5.94 16.28
N ALA A 130 3.82 -6.22 15.41
CA ALA A 130 3.52 -5.37 14.26
C ALA A 130 3.12 -3.94 14.68
N LEU A 131 2.37 -3.79 15.79
CA LEU A 131 2.03 -2.48 16.36
C LEU A 131 3.27 -1.73 16.88
N ARG A 132 4.20 -2.43 17.56
CA ARG A 132 5.46 -1.81 18.01
C ARG A 132 6.36 -1.41 16.83
N ASP A 133 6.48 -2.30 15.84
CA ASP A 133 7.21 -2.01 14.60
C ASP A 133 6.59 -0.79 13.89
N PHE A 134 5.27 -0.64 13.91
CA PHE A 134 4.58 0.52 13.32
C PHE A 134 4.92 1.82 14.06
N GLU A 135 4.96 1.82 15.39
CA GLU A 135 5.37 2.99 16.18
C GLU A 135 6.80 3.42 15.82
N GLU A 136 7.72 2.47 15.66
CA GLU A 136 9.09 2.74 15.22
C GLU A 136 9.14 3.36 13.81
N VAL A 137 8.35 2.83 12.87
CA VAL A 137 8.24 3.37 11.50
C VAL A 137 7.73 4.80 11.54
N GLN A 138 6.71 5.07 12.35
CA GLN A 138 6.11 6.40 12.46
C GLN A 138 7.07 7.42 13.07
N ASP A 139 7.81 7.04 14.12
CA ASP A 139 8.85 7.88 14.73
C ASP A 139 9.97 8.18 13.72
N ARG A 140 10.46 7.18 12.99
CA ARG A 140 11.48 7.36 11.95
C ARG A 140 11.01 8.31 10.85
N LEU A 141 9.78 8.16 10.38
CA LEU A 141 9.21 9.07 9.38
C LEU A 141 9.11 10.50 9.91
N THR A 142 8.66 10.67 11.15
CA THR A 142 8.54 12.00 11.79
C THR A 142 9.89 12.71 11.88
N ARG A 143 11.00 11.98 12.04
CA ARG A 143 12.35 12.54 12.07
C ARG A 143 12.92 12.88 10.69
N LEU A 144 12.36 12.32 9.63
CA LEU A 144 12.83 12.52 8.25
C LEU A 144 12.15 13.69 7.53
N VAL A 145 11.02 14.18 8.03
CA VAL A 145 10.14 15.15 7.36
C VAL A 145 10.10 16.51 8.01
#